data_AF-A0A850G2L4-F1
#
_entry.id   AF-A0A850G2L4-F1
#
_cell.length_a   1.000
_cell.length_b   1.000
_cell.length_c   1.000
_cell.angle_alpha   90.00
_cell.angle_beta   90.00
_cell.angle_gamma   90.00
#
_symmetry.space_group_name_H-M   'P 1'
#
loop_
_entity.id
_entity.type
_entity.pdbx_description
1 polymer ?
#
loop_
_entity_poly.entity_id
_entity_poly.type
_entity_poly.pdbx_seq_one_letter_code
_entity_poly.pdbx_strand_id
1 'polypeptide(L)'
;MTTQHNNDVYFAITGVTSFQFEQSSSDSYAITSGQPWGGVTSGTSKSGAQAQITIAAGRKGSEAVATWFKNQVGSGQTIACDSKGNFPNDLNFAVMGNMTIGIGDDSYLCENVIIAQGHFTGANNWWMGSPNWQGAHISISGAAVQKTQTKGLIPTVAVFAPQTPCSNNFDISIIDAKKVL
;
A
#
# COMPACT_ATOMS: atom_id res chain seq x y z
N MET A 1 -22.67 7.51 -16.80
CA MET A 1 -21.36 7.06 -17.33
C MET A 1 -20.43 6.84 -16.16
N THR A 2 -19.56 5.83 -16.22
CA THR A 2 -18.50 5.62 -15.22
C THR A 2 -17.26 6.40 -15.64
N THR A 3 -16.51 6.93 -14.68
CA THR A 3 -15.37 7.82 -14.94
C THR A 3 -14.11 7.20 -14.37
N GLN A 4 -13.03 7.20 -15.16
CA GLN A 4 -11.71 6.82 -14.68
C GLN A 4 -11.05 8.01 -13.98
N HIS A 5 -10.40 7.75 -12.85
CA HIS A 5 -9.61 8.72 -12.12
C HIS A 5 -8.18 8.22 -11.98
N ASN A 6 -7.23 9.15 -11.87
CA ASN A 6 -5.92 8.84 -11.33
C ASN A 6 -6.03 8.91 -9.81
N ASN A 7 -5.77 7.78 -9.15
CA ASN A 7 -5.84 7.66 -7.71
C ASN A 7 -4.42 7.54 -7.18
N ASP A 8 -3.93 8.61 -6.57
CA ASP A 8 -2.55 8.68 -6.08
C ASP A 8 -2.48 8.37 -4.59
N VAL A 9 -1.55 7.49 -4.23
CA VAL A 9 -1.10 7.25 -2.86
C VAL A 9 0.40 7.49 -2.79
N TYR A 10 0.84 8.12 -1.70
CA TYR A 10 2.20 8.56 -1.49
C TYR A 10 2.82 7.84 -0.30
N PHE A 11 4.12 7.63 -0.38
CA PHE A 11 4.91 7.00 0.68
C PHE A 11 6.09 7.91 1.02
N ALA A 12 6.16 8.35 2.28
CA ALA A 12 7.34 9.00 2.81
C ALA A 12 8.36 7.92 3.17
N ILE A 13 9.51 7.97 2.50
CA ILE A 13 10.59 6.98 2.65
C ILE A 13 11.91 7.75 2.72
N THR A 14 12.54 7.76 3.89
CA THR A 14 13.81 8.49 4.07
C THR A 14 14.90 7.93 3.17
N GLY A 15 15.47 8.80 2.32
CA GLY A 15 16.60 8.44 1.46
C GLY A 15 16.24 7.61 0.23
N VAL A 16 14.96 7.54 -0.16
CA VAL A 16 14.53 6.82 -1.36
C VAL A 16 15.20 7.36 -2.62
N THR A 17 15.82 6.47 -3.39
CA THR A 17 16.46 6.77 -4.67
C THR A 17 15.68 6.20 -5.85
N SER A 18 14.97 5.10 -5.63
CA SER A 18 14.07 4.49 -6.61
C SER A 18 12.89 3.80 -5.92
N PHE A 19 11.78 3.70 -6.64
CA PHE A 19 10.58 3.05 -6.14
C PHE A 19 9.81 2.41 -7.28
N GLN A 20 9.36 1.18 -7.07
CA GLN A 20 8.56 0.44 -8.03
C GLN A 20 7.50 -0.37 -7.31
N PHE A 21 6.31 -0.42 -7.90
CA PHE A 21 5.23 -1.31 -7.54
C PHE A 21 4.79 -2.06 -8.80
N GLU A 22 4.98 -3.37 -8.80
CA GLU A 22 4.57 -4.27 -9.89
C GLU A 22 3.44 -5.16 -9.43
N GLN A 23 2.35 -5.24 -10.21
CA GLN A 23 1.26 -6.17 -9.89
C GLN A 23 1.78 -7.61 -9.90
N SER A 24 1.39 -8.42 -8.92
CA SER A 24 1.88 -9.81 -8.81
C SER A 24 1.46 -10.67 -10.01
N SER A 25 0.36 -10.32 -10.67
CA SER A 25 -0.08 -10.81 -11.97
C SER A 25 -1.01 -9.77 -12.63
N SER A 26 -1.36 -9.96 -13.90
CA SER A 26 -2.33 -9.08 -14.60
C SER A 26 -3.70 -9.02 -13.93
N ASP A 27 -4.08 -10.08 -13.20
CA ASP A 27 -5.39 -10.24 -12.56
C ASP A 27 -5.34 -10.03 -11.04
N SER A 28 -4.20 -9.58 -10.50
CA SER A 28 -4.02 -9.31 -9.07
C SER A 28 -4.68 -8.00 -8.63
N TYR A 29 -5.94 -7.79 -9.00
CA TYR A 29 -6.75 -6.64 -8.60
C TYR A 29 -8.23 -7.00 -8.49
N ALA A 30 -8.98 -6.14 -7.81
CA ALA A 30 -10.44 -6.15 -7.79
C ALA A 30 -10.95 -4.73 -7.98
N ILE A 31 -12.01 -4.58 -8.76
CA ILE A 31 -12.71 -3.32 -8.97
C ILE A 31 -14.21 -3.60 -9.10
N THR A 32 -15.04 -2.67 -8.64
CA THR A 32 -16.50 -2.80 -8.74
C THR A 32 -16.95 -2.96 -10.19
N SER A 33 -17.83 -3.93 -10.44
CA SER A 33 -18.33 -4.26 -11.78
C SER A 33 -18.84 -3.02 -12.54
N GLY A 34 -18.44 -2.91 -13.81
CA GLY A 34 -18.76 -1.81 -14.72
C GLY A 34 -17.92 -0.54 -14.52
N GLN A 35 -16.99 -0.50 -13.57
CA GLN A 35 -16.02 0.59 -13.45
C GLN A 35 -14.82 0.38 -14.39
N PRO A 36 -14.21 1.47 -14.89
CA PRO A 36 -13.01 1.38 -15.72
C PRO A 36 -11.77 1.00 -14.90
N TRP A 37 -10.87 0.25 -15.52
CA TRP A 37 -9.54 -0.09 -15.01
C TRP A 37 -8.48 0.25 -16.07
N GLY A 38 -7.56 1.15 -15.73
CA GLY A 38 -6.48 1.63 -16.59
C GLY A 38 -5.09 1.18 -16.15
N GLY A 39 -4.99 0.33 -15.12
CA GLY A 39 -3.73 -0.21 -14.61
C GLY A 39 -3.06 0.64 -13.52
N VAL A 40 -1.82 0.28 -13.24
CA VAL A 40 -1.03 0.84 -12.12
C VAL A 40 0.32 1.32 -12.63
N THR A 41 0.72 2.52 -12.20
CA THR A 41 2.07 3.06 -12.41
C THR A 41 2.68 3.49 -11.08
N SER A 42 4.00 3.51 -10.99
CA SER A 42 4.71 3.88 -9.77
C SER A 42 6.04 4.55 -10.07
N GLY A 43 6.58 5.26 -9.08
CA GLY A 43 7.89 5.90 -9.18
C GLY A 43 8.18 6.77 -7.96
N THR A 44 9.27 7.53 -8.03
CA THR A 44 9.52 8.63 -7.11
C THR A 44 8.87 9.91 -7.65
N SER A 45 8.35 10.75 -6.76
CA SER A 45 7.74 12.03 -7.13
C SER A 45 8.79 12.97 -7.75
N LYS A 46 8.35 13.94 -8.56
CA LYS A 46 9.26 14.84 -9.31
C LYS A 46 10.26 15.63 -8.44
N SER A 47 10.03 15.75 -7.13
CA SER A 47 10.96 16.38 -6.18
C SER A 47 11.93 15.39 -5.52
N GLY A 48 11.85 14.09 -5.84
CA GLY A 48 12.73 13.03 -5.32
C GLY A 48 12.52 12.67 -3.84
N ALA A 49 11.54 13.28 -3.17
CA ALA A 49 11.37 13.17 -1.72
C ALA A 49 10.32 12.13 -1.27
N GLN A 50 9.50 11.61 -2.18
CA GLN A 50 8.41 10.69 -1.86
C GLN A 50 8.25 9.63 -2.95
N ALA A 51 7.87 8.42 -2.57
CA ALA A 51 7.40 7.40 -3.51
C ALA A 51 5.92 7.58 -3.80
N GLN A 52 5.47 7.17 -4.98
CA GLN A 52 4.09 7.31 -5.44
C GLN A 52 3.63 6.05 -6.18
N ILE A 53 2.38 5.68 -5.96
CA ILE A 53 1.62 4.76 -6.82
C ILE A 53 0.39 5.49 -7.35
N THR A 54 0.16 5.40 -8.66
CA THR A 54 -1.06 5.88 -9.32
C THR A 54 -1.85 4.67 -9.81
N ILE A 55 -3.11 4.58 -9.39
CA ILE A 55 -4.06 3.55 -9.84
C ILE A 55 -5.11 4.23 -10.71
N ALA A 56 -5.14 3.90 -12.00
CA ALA A 56 -6.14 4.41 -12.93
C ALA A 56 -7.42 3.56 -12.80
N ALA A 57 -8.43 4.07 -12.11
CA ALA A 57 -9.64 3.29 -11.80
C ALA A 57 -10.86 4.18 -11.52
N GLY A 58 -12.05 3.59 -11.65
CA GLY A 58 -13.30 4.18 -11.16
C GLY A 58 -13.43 4.18 -9.63
N ARG A 59 -14.35 4.99 -9.10
CA ARG A 59 -14.56 5.23 -7.65
C ARG A 59 -15.96 4.83 -7.20
N LYS A 60 -16.30 3.56 -7.36
CA LYS A 60 -17.57 3.01 -6.88
C LYS A 60 -17.31 1.94 -5.85
N GLY A 61 -17.72 2.15 -4.62
CA GLY A 61 -17.58 1.17 -3.55
C GLY A 61 -18.39 -0.09 -3.80
N SER A 62 -17.85 -1.24 -3.42
CA SER A 62 -18.62 -2.48 -3.23
C SER A 62 -18.02 -3.40 -2.17
N GLU A 63 -18.91 -4.13 -1.50
CA GLU A 63 -18.59 -5.21 -0.58
C GLU A 63 -17.78 -6.33 -1.24
N ALA A 64 -18.01 -6.58 -2.54
CA ALA A 64 -17.28 -7.60 -3.29
C ALA A 64 -15.76 -7.28 -3.34
N VAL A 65 -15.39 -6.02 -3.55
CA VAL A 65 -13.97 -5.59 -3.55
C VAL A 65 -13.40 -5.66 -2.13
N ALA A 66 -14.17 -5.26 -1.12
CA ALA A 66 -13.76 -5.37 0.28
C ALA A 66 -13.52 -6.83 0.71
N THR A 67 -14.37 -7.75 0.26
CA THR A 67 -14.24 -9.18 0.48
C THR A 67 -13.01 -9.74 -0.21
N TRP A 68 -12.75 -9.35 -1.47
CA TRP A 68 -11.53 -9.73 -2.17
C TRP A 68 -10.28 -9.27 -1.40
N PHE A 69 -10.24 -8.00 -1.00
CA PHE A 69 -9.13 -7.44 -0.22
C PHE A 69 -8.88 -8.24 1.07
N LYS A 70 -9.93 -8.50 1.84
CA LYS A 70 -9.85 -9.29 3.08
C LYS A 70 -9.31 -10.71 2.84
N ASN A 71 -9.78 -11.37 1.78
CA ASN A 71 -9.33 -12.73 1.44
C ASN A 71 -7.85 -12.76 1.04
N GLN A 72 -7.40 -11.74 0.31
CA GLN A 72 -5.99 -11.60 -0.08
C GLN A 72 -5.08 -11.31 1.12
N VAL A 73 -5.55 -10.51 2.09
CA VAL A 73 -4.81 -10.28 3.35
C VAL A 73 -4.74 -11.56 4.19
N GLY A 74 -5.81 -12.37 4.23
CA GLY A 74 -5.83 -13.61 4.99
C GLY A 74 -5.54 -13.40 6.48
N SER A 75 -4.53 -14.09 7.02
CA SER A 75 -4.09 -13.97 8.41
C SER A 75 -3.11 -12.81 8.66
N GLY A 76 -2.80 -12.02 7.64
CA GLY A 76 -1.89 -10.89 7.73
C GLY A 76 -2.50 -9.69 8.44
N GLN A 77 -1.97 -8.49 8.17
CA GLN A 77 -2.39 -7.25 8.81
C GLN A 77 -2.79 -6.19 7.79
N THR A 78 -3.57 -5.22 8.25
CA THR A 78 -4.01 -4.05 7.50
C THR A 78 -3.64 -2.77 8.24
N ILE A 79 -3.45 -1.69 7.49
CA ILE A 79 -3.39 -0.33 8.00
C ILE A 79 -4.33 0.54 7.17
N ALA A 80 -4.84 1.61 7.76
CA ALA A 80 -5.79 2.49 7.11
C ALA A 80 -5.47 3.96 7.39
N CYS A 81 -5.81 4.79 6.43
CA CYS A 81 -5.73 6.24 6.47
C CYS A 81 -7.14 6.83 6.56
N ASP A 82 -7.35 7.71 7.55
CA ASP A 82 -8.64 8.32 7.87
C ASP A 82 -9.78 7.30 8.01
N SER A 83 -9.50 6.15 8.64
CA SER A 83 -10.50 5.12 8.91
C SER A 83 -10.28 4.41 10.24
N LYS A 84 -11.29 3.66 10.69
CA LYS A 84 -11.26 2.84 11.90
C LYS A 84 -11.74 1.43 11.57
N GLY A 85 -11.15 0.44 12.24
CA GLY A 85 -11.50 -0.97 12.08
C GLY A 85 -10.40 -1.77 11.37
N ASN A 86 -10.57 -3.09 11.35
CA ASN A 86 -9.57 -4.01 10.80
C ASN A 86 -9.72 -4.19 9.28
N PHE A 87 -10.93 -4.02 8.76
CA PHE A 87 -11.22 -4.17 7.33
C PHE A 87 -12.29 -3.17 6.91
N PRO A 88 -12.25 -2.69 5.66
CA PRO A 88 -13.31 -1.88 5.08
C PRO A 88 -14.56 -2.73 4.81
N ASN A 89 -15.73 -2.10 4.86
CA ASN A 89 -16.99 -2.73 4.44
C ASN A 89 -17.18 -2.64 2.92
N ASP A 90 -16.73 -1.54 2.31
CA ASP A 90 -16.80 -1.29 0.87
C ASP A 90 -15.47 -0.70 0.39
N LEU A 91 -15.04 -1.13 -0.80
CA LEU A 91 -13.87 -0.58 -1.49
C LEU A 91 -14.19 -0.25 -2.95
N ASN A 92 -13.55 0.79 -3.48
CA ASN A 92 -13.64 1.17 -4.89
C ASN A 92 -12.88 0.18 -5.76
N PHE A 93 -11.64 -0.08 -5.35
CA PHE A 93 -10.72 -1.01 -5.98
C PHE A 93 -9.68 -1.46 -4.94
N ALA A 94 -9.00 -2.56 -5.25
CA ALA A 94 -7.82 -3.04 -4.55
C ALA A 94 -6.85 -3.68 -5.55
N VAL A 95 -5.55 -3.59 -5.31
CA VAL A 95 -4.51 -4.20 -6.16
C VAL A 95 -3.41 -4.79 -5.29
N MET A 96 -3.01 -6.02 -5.60
CA MET A 96 -1.87 -6.69 -4.98
C MET A 96 -0.66 -6.63 -5.90
N GLY A 97 0.49 -6.34 -5.32
CA GLY A 97 1.75 -6.29 -6.03
C GLY A 97 2.96 -6.43 -5.11
N ASN A 98 4.13 -6.38 -5.74
CA ASN A 98 5.42 -6.37 -5.09
C ASN A 98 5.97 -4.95 -5.12
N MET A 99 6.45 -4.47 -3.97
CA MET A 99 7.00 -3.14 -3.79
C MET A 99 8.52 -3.24 -3.66
N THR A 100 9.26 -2.65 -4.60
CA THR A 100 10.71 -2.55 -4.58
C THR A 100 11.12 -1.13 -4.21
N ILE A 101 11.91 -0.99 -3.16
CA ILE A 101 12.36 0.29 -2.61
C ILE A 101 13.89 0.35 -2.71
N GLY A 102 14.42 1.34 -3.41
CA GLY A 102 15.86 1.62 -3.44
C GLY A 102 16.23 2.74 -2.48
N ILE A 103 17.27 2.53 -1.66
CA ILE A 103 17.86 3.54 -0.76
C ILE A 103 19.38 3.45 -0.90
N GLY A 104 20.00 4.51 -1.42
CA GLY A 104 21.41 4.44 -1.84
C GLY A 104 21.60 3.36 -2.91
N ASP A 105 22.55 2.44 -2.66
CA ASP A 105 22.84 1.29 -3.53
C ASP A 105 22.06 0.02 -3.13
N ASP A 106 21.30 0.06 -2.05
CA ASP A 106 20.53 -1.07 -1.54
C ASP A 106 19.12 -1.11 -2.15
N SER A 107 18.60 -2.32 -2.33
CA SER A 107 17.24 -2.59 -2.83
C SER A 107 16.50 -3.55 -1.89
N TYR A 108 15.29 -3.15 -1.50
CA TYR A 108 14.43 -3.86 -0.55
C TYR A 108 13.12 -4.26 -1.23
N LEU A 109 12.82 -5.56 -1.24
CA LEU A 109 11.58 -6.09 -1.82
C LEU A 109 10.57 -6.44 -0.71
N CYS A 110 9.38 -5.87 -0.81
CA CYS A 110 8.21 -6.22 -0.01
C CYS A 110 7.18 -6.90 -0.91
N GLU A 111 7.00 -8.20 -0.76
CA GLU A 111 6.09 -9.00 -1.59
C GLU A 111 4.64 -8.96 -1.09
N ASN A 112 3.69 -9.10 -2.03
CA ASN A 112 2.26 -9.23 -1.76
C ASN A 112 1.69 -8.06 -0.93
N VAL A 113 2.12 -6.84 -1.22
CA VAL A 113 1.54 -5.62 -0.68
C VAL A 113 0.28 -5.28 -1.45
N ILE A 114 -0.81 -5.05 -0.74
CA ILE A 114 -2.13 -4.74 -1.29
C ILE A 114 -2.42 -3.28 -1.01
N ILE A 115 -2.72 -2.50 -2.05
CA ILE A 115 -3.15 -1.10 -1.97
C ILE A 115 -4.62 -1.03 -2.34
N ALA A 116 -5.42 -0.34 -1.54
CA ALA A 116 -6.85 -0.19 -1.80
C ALA A 116 -7.37 1.21 -1.44
N GLN A 117 -8.43 1.61 -2.12
CA GLN A 117 -9.13 2.85 -1.84
C GLN A 117 -10.60 2.56 -1.54
N GLY A 118 -11.10 3.13 -0.46
CA GLY A 118 -12.52 3.11 -0.11
C GLY A 118 -13.17 4.49 -0.26
N HIS A 119 -14.30 4.64 0.42
CA HIS A 119 -14.97 5.93 0.56
C HIS A 119 -15.40 6.13 2.01
N PHE A 120 -15.15 7.32 2.56
CA PHE A 120 -15.61 7.72 3.90
C PHE A 120 -16.11 9.17 3.87
N THR A 121 -17.41 9.36 4.08
CA THR A 121 -18.15 10.65 4.17
C THR A 121 -17.45 11.85 3.52
N GLY A 122 -17.62 12.01 2.20
CA GLY A 122 -17.14 13.17 1.45
C GLY A 122 -15.66 13.13 1.04
N ALA A 123 -14.91 12.12 1.48
CA ALA A 123 -13.52 11.88 1.09
C ALA A 123 -13.27 10.41 0.74
N ASN A 124 -12.11 10.12 0.14
CA ASN A 124 -11.66 8.75 -0.06
C ASN A 124 -10.67 8.40 1.05
N ASN A 125 -10.84 7.24 1.66
CA ASN A 125 -9.86 6.67 2.59
C ASN A 125 -8.98 5.65 1.85
N TRP A 126 -7.77 5.46 2.34
CA TRP A 126 -6.82 4.51 1.78
C TRP A 126 -6.50 3.39 2.76
N TRP A 127 -6.28 2.21 2.21
CA TRP A 127 -5.99 1.00 2.95
C TRP A 127 -4.77 0.33 2.35
N MET A 128 -3.98 -0.28 3.23
CA MET A 128 -2.96 -1.23 2.82
C MET A 128 -3.12 -2.53 3.61
N GLY A 129 -2.65 -3.62 3.04
CA GLY A 129 -2.52 -4.87 3.77
C GLY A 129 -1.58 -5.83 3.06
N SER A 130 -1.26 -6.93 3.73
CA SER A 130 -0.49 -8.01 3.13
C SER A 130 -0.67 -9.29 3.94
N PRO A 131 -0.71 -10.47 3.31
CA PRO A 131 -0.62 -11.74 4.02
C PRO A 131 0.74 -11.93 4.74
N ASN A 132 1.76 -11.19 4.33
CA ASN A 132 3.12 -11.28 4.88
C ASN A 132 3.35 -10.34 6.08
N TRP A 133 2.40 -9.45 6.37
CA TRP A 133 2.55 -8.47 7.44
C TRP A 133 2.27 -9.07 8.81
N GLN A 134 3.16 -8.74 9.74
CA GLN A 134 3.02 -9.00 11.18
C GLN A 134 2.91 -7.64 11.87
N GLY A 135 2.20 -7.53 12.98
CA GLY A 135 2.03 -6.22 13.62
C GLY A 135 1.12 -6.27 14.84
N ALA A 136 1.48 -5.49 15.85
CA ALA A 136 0.75 -5.33 17.09
C ALA A 136 -0.40 -4.33 16.89
N HIS A 137 -1.62 -4.77 17.15
CA HIS A 137 -2.81 -3.94 17.18
C HIS A 137 -2.66 -2.87 18.27
N ILE A 138 -2.17 -1.68 17.91
CA ILE A 138 -2.37 -0.47 18.71
C ILE A 138 -3.33 0.43 17.93
N SER A 139 -4.46 0.69 18.57
CA SER A 139 -5.63 1.32 17.97
C SER A 139 -5.30 2.62 17.23
N ILE A 140 -6.17 2.96 16.28
CA ILE A 140 -6.31 4.22 15.52
C ILE A 140 -5.21 4.59 14.49
N SER A 141 -3.97 4.11 14.59
CA SER A 141 -2.93 4.41 13.57
C SER A 141 -1.81 3.35 13.47
N GLY A 142 -2.11 2.10 13.83
CA GLY A 142 -1.11 1.04 14.02
C GLY A 142 -0.11 0.84 12.87
N ALA A 143 1.07 0.33 13.21
CA ALA A 143 2.10 -0.03 12.25
C ALA A 143 2.08 -1.51 11.92
N ALA A 144 2.34 -1.85 10.67
CA ALA A 144 2.56 -3.21 10.21
C ALA A 144 4.03 -3.39 9.80
N VAL A 145 4.56 -4.59 9.96
CA VAL A 145 5.94 -4.91 9.61
C VAL A 145 6.03 -6.08 8.66
N GLN A 146 6.99 -6.02 7.74
CA GLN A 146 7.31 -7.10 6.81
C GLN A 146 8.81 -7.33 6.77
N LYS A 147 9.24 -8.59 6.82
CA LYS A 147 10.61 -8.94 6.45
C LYS A 147 10.80 -8.70 4.95
N THR A 148 11.76 -7.86 4.60
CA THR A 148 12.08 -7.58 3.20
C THR A 148 13.04 -8.63 2.65
N GLN A 149 12.94 -8.94 1.36
CA GLN A 149 14.02 -9.66 0.68
C GLN A 149 15.08 -8.65 0.22
N THR A 150 16.35 -8.90 0.58
CA THR A 150 17.50 -8.10 0.15
C THR A 150 18.64 -9.04 -0.26
N LYS A 151 19.63 -8.53 -1.01
CA LYS A 151 20.83 -9.32 -1.37
C LYS A 151 21.76 -9.61 -0.18
N GLY A 152 21.51 -9.00 0.98
CA GLY A 152 22.35 -9.11 2.18
C GLY A 152 21.99 -10.29 3.08
N LEU A 153 22.97 -10.78 3.85
CA LEU A 153 22.80 -11.82 4.88
C LEU A 153 22.08 -11.34 6.16
N ILE A 154 21.61 -10.10 6.20
CA ILE A 154 21.13 -9.46 7.43
C ILE A 154 19.62 -9.25 7.34
N PRO A 155 18.87 -9.62 8.41
CA PRO A 155 17.44 -9.38 8.45
C PRO A 155 17.15 -7.88 8.33
N THR A 156 16.39 -7.52 7.29
CA THR A 156 15.85 -6.16 7.12
C THR A 156 14.34 -6.21 7.20
N VAL A 157 13.75 -5.24 7.90
CA VAL A 157 12.30 -5.13 8.10
C VAL A 157 11.83 -3.79 7.57
N ALA A 158 10.74 -3.80 6.80
CA ALA A 158 9.99 -2.61 6.45
C ALA A 158 8.86 -2.42 7.47
N VAL A 159 8.74 -1.21 8.01
CA VAL A 159 7.66 -0.78 8.90
C VAL A 159 6.76 0.17 8.13
N PHE A 160 5.47 -0.14 8.04
CA PHE A 160 4.45 0.64 7.35
C PHE A 160 3.53 1.28 8.39
N ALA A 161 3.28 2.57 8.27
CA ALA A 161 2.37 3.30 9.16
C ALA A 161 1.59 4.37 8.38
N PRO A 162 0.37 4.73 8.80
CA PRO A 162 -0.33 5.89 8.26
C PRO A 162 0.32 7.19 8.74
N GLN A 163 0.44 8.19 7.86
CA GLN A 163 0.95 9.51 8.23
C GLN A 163 -0.22 10.40 8.68
N THR A 164 -0.33 10.79 9.96
CA THR A 164 -1.47 11.60 10.44
C THR A 164 -1.21 13.11 10.30
N PRO A 165 -2.17 13.91 9.76
CA PRO A 165 -3.48 13.53 9.20
C PRO A 165 -3.36 12.79 7.85
N CYS A 166 -4.07 11.67 7.70
CA CYS A 166 -3.78 10.73 6.62
C CYS A 166 -4.82 10.74 5.48
N SER A 167 -4.64 11.62 4.49
CA SER A 167 -5.50 11.59 3.30
C SER A 167 -5.12 10.47 2.33
N ASN A 168 -3.85 10.38 1.95
CA ASN A 168 -3.33 9.39 0.99
C ASN A 168 -1.81 9.18 1.15
N ASN A 169 -1.30 9.28 2.38
CA ASN A 169 0.13 9.31 2.68
C ASN A 169 0.49 8.28 3.76
N PHE A 170 1.40 7.37 3.44
CA PHE A 170 1.93 6.42 4.41
C PHE A 170 3.41 6.67 4.66
N ASP A 171 3.90 6.29 5.82
CA ASP A 171 5.33 6.24 6.13
C ASP A 171 5.83 4.80 5.93
N ILE A 172 6.98 4.65 5.28
CA ILE A 172 7.72 3.39 5.22
C ILE A 172 9.12 3.62 5.77
N SER A 173 9.46 2.91 6.85
CA SER A 173 10.79 2.90 7.43
C SER A 173 11.48 1.56 7.21
N ILE A 174 12.70 1.59 6.67
CA ILE A 174 13.54 0.39 6.49
C ILE A 174 14.51 0.30 7.67
N ILE A 175 14.37 -0.77 8.46
CA ILE A 175 15.23 -1.04 9.61
C ILE A 175 16.21 -2.16 9.21
N ASP A 176 17.46 -1.77 9.00
CA ASP A 176 18.59 -2.68 8.81
C ASP A 176 19.39 -2.76 10.12
N ALA A 177 19.57 -3.98 10.65
CA ALA A 177 20.32 -4.22 11.88
C ALA A 177 21.78 -3.73 11.82
N LYS A 178 22.33 -3.44 10.63
CA LYS A 178 23.66 -2.82 10.47
C LYS A 178 23.75 -1.36 10.93
N LYS A 179 22.66 -0.60 10.97
CA LYS A 179 22.68 0.86 11.18
C LYS A 179 22.32 1.28 12.62
N VAL A 180 22.26 0.34 13.56
CA VAL A 180 21.89 0.57 14.98
C VAL A 180 23.11 0.52 15.93
N LEU A 181 24.33 0.51 15.39
CA LEU A 181 25.58 0.56 16.16
C LEU A 181 26.44 1.76 15.74
#